data_AF-R5PU05-F1
#
_entry.id   AF-R5PU05-F1
#
_cell.length_a   1.000
_cell.length_b   1.000
_cell.length_c   1.000
_cell.angle_alpha   90.00
_cell.angle_beta   90.00
_cell.angle_gamma   90.00
#
_symmetry.space_group_name_H-M   'P 1'
#
loop_
_entity.id
_entity.type
_entity.pdbx_description
1 polymer ?
#
loop_
_entity_poly.entity_id
_entity_poly.type
_entity_poly.pdbx_seq_one_letter_code
_entity_poly.pdbx_strand_id
1 'polypeptide(L)'
;MSTVLEKTGVSQIVSENLVSSLGAIGPYALLAGIYFTTSLMTMFISNTATAVLMAPIAFSAAQQIGVSPYSFMFAVTLGASMCFASPFSTPPNALVMKAGRYTFMDYVYVGLPLQIIIGIVMTFVLPLLFPFA
;
A
#
# COMPACT_ATOMS: atom_id res chain seq x y z
N MET A 1 -19.71 -0.16 -1.63
CA MET A 1 -18.89 -0.85 -0.61
C MET A 1 -17.70 -0.02 -0.13
N SER A 2 -17.15 0.91 -0.95
CA SER A 2 -16.06 1.82 -0.53
C SER A 2 -16.42 2.78 0.61
N THR A 3 -17.69 3.20 0.71
CA THR A 3 -18.14 4.22 1.69
C THR A 3 -18.15 3.73 3.15
N VAL A 4 -18.10 2.41 3.39
CA VAL A 4 -18.07 1.85 4.76
C VAL A 4 -16.65 1.85 5.32
N LEU A 5 -15.64 1.63 4.47
CA LEU A 5 -14.23 1.69 4.90
C LEU A 5 -13.73 3.12 5.05
N GLU A 6 -14.18 4.05 4.19
CA GLU A 6 -13.89 5.50 4.33
C GLU A 6 -14.36 6.08 5.68
N LYS A 7 -15.49 5.61 6.21
CA LYS A 7 -16.10 6.18 7.43
C LYS A 7 -15.61 5.56 8.74
N THR A 8 -14.86 4.48 8.73
CA THR A 8 -14.61 3.71 9.96
C THR A 8 -13.40 4.17 10.76
N GLY A 9 -12.57 5.10 10.26
CA GLY A 9 -11.36 5.52 10.98
C GLY A 9 -10.35 4.37 11.21
N VAL A 10 -10.63 3.17 10.70
CA VAL A 10 -9.77 1.99 10.84
C VAL A 10 -8.47 2.20 10.06
N SER A 11 -8.55 2.83 8.89
CA SER A 11 -7.36 3.26 8.14
C SER A 11 -6.50 4.23 8.95
N GLN A 12 -7.12 5.19 9.65
CA GLN A 12 -6.44 6.16 10.50
C GLN A 12 -5.78 5.48 11.71
N ILE A 13 -6.53 4.62 12.42
CA ILE A 13 -6.07 3.88 13.60
C ILE A 13 -4.94 2.90 13.23
N VAL A 14 -5.07 2.17 12.13
CA VAL A 14 -4.02 1.25 11.65
C VAL A 14 -2.76 2.04 11.32
N SER A 15 -2.92 3.18 10.63
CA SER A 15 -1.80 4.06 10.28
C SER A 15 -1.11 4.66 11.50
N GLU A 16 -1.85 5.14 12.50
CA GLU A 16 -1.30 5.70 13.73
C GLU A 16 -0.56 4.64 14.57
N ASN A 17 -1.12 3.43 14.67
CA ASN A 17 -0.44 2.31 15.33
C ASN A 17 0.83 1.88 14.59
N LEU A 18 0.81 1.93 13.25
CA LEU A 18 1.98 1.64 12.42
C LEU A 18 3.10 2.67 12.61
N VAL A 19 2.77 3.95 12.64
CA VAL A 19 3.76 5.02 12.86
C VAL A 19 4.34 4.91 14.28
N SER A 20 3.50 4.69 15.28
CA SER A 20 3.93 4.58 16.68
C SER A 20 4.83 3.36 16.95
N SER A 21 4.54 2.20 16.35
CA SER A 21 5.33 0.98 16.58
C SER A 21 6.52 0.83 15.64
N LEU A 22 6.35 1.08 14.33
CA LEU A 22 7.40 0.84 13.34
C LEU A 22 8.35 2.03 13.18
N GLY A 23 7.91 3.25 13.49
CA GLY A 23 8.78 4.43 13.51
C GLY A 23 9.93 4.30 14.51
N ALA A 24 9.72 3.58 15.62
CA ALA A 24 10.74 3.31 16.63
C ALA A 24 11.77 2.25 16.19
N ILE A 25 11.43 1.39 15.22
CA ILE A 25 12.30 0.30 14.74
C ILE A 25 13.22 0.81 13.61
N GLY A 26 12.77 1.80 12.85
CA GLY A 26 13.58 2.50 11.84
C GLY A 26 12.82 2.87 10.57
N PRO A 27 13.42 3.71 9.72
CA PRO A 27 12.76 4.25 8.52
C PRO A 27 12.36 3.18 7.51
N TYR A 28 13.14 2.10 7.40
CA TYR A 28 12.83 0.95 6.53
C TYR A 28 11.58 0.18 6.99
N ALA A 29 11.44 -0.05 8.31
CA ALA A 29 10.29 -0.76 8.87
C ALA A 29 9.00 0.06 8.65
N LEU A 30 9.07 1.36 8.92
CA LEU A 30 7.96 2.28 8.69
C LEU A 30 7.54 2.31 7.21
N LEU A 31 8.50 2.35 6.29
CA LEU A 31 8.24 2.38 4.85
C LEU A 31 7.59 1.08 4.36
N ALA A 32 8.08 -0.08 4.82
CA ALA A 32 7.45 -1.37 4.54
C ALA A 32 6.02 -1.41 5.08
N GLY A 33 5.81 -0.96 6.32
CA GLY A 33 4.49 -0.91 6.94
C GLY A 33 3.48 -0.05 6.17
N ILE A 34 3.91 1.12 5.71
CA ILE A 34 3.08 2.01 4.90
C ILE A 34 2.75 1.36 3.55
N TYR A 35 3.72 0.74 2.88
CA TYR A 35 3.49 0.02 1.64
C TYR A 35 2.45 -1.10 1.83
N PHE A 36 2.64 -1.99 2.81
CA PHE A 36 1.74 -3.12 3.06
C PHE A 36 0.34 -2.68 3.46
N THR A 37 0.22 -1.64 4.28
CA THR A 37 -1.09 -1.09 4.67
C THR A 37 -1.82 -0.49 3.48
N THR A 38 -1.12 0.26 2.64
CA THR A 38 -1.67 0.83 1.41
C THR A 38 -2.11 -0.28 0.44
N SER A 39 -1.26 -1.29 0.28
CA SER A 39 -1.50 -2.49 -0.51
C SER A 39 -2.76 -3.25 -0.05
N LEU A 40 -2.94 -3.41 1.26
CA LEU A 40 -4.11 -4.08 1.83
C LEU A 40 -5.38 -3.23 1.67
N MET A 41 -5.29 -1.92 1.91
CA MET A 41 -6.40 -0.98 1.74
C MET A 41 -6.93 -0.96 0.29
N THR A 42 -6.03 -0.98 -0.69
CA THR A 42 -6.39 -0.94 -2.11
C THR A 42 -7.03 -2.24 -2.63
N MET A 43 -7.04 -3.31 -1.82
CA MET A 43 -7.81 -4.52 -2.13
C MET A 43 -9.32 -4.31 -1.96
N PHE A 44 -9.71 -3.34 -1.12
CA PHE A 44 -11.10 -3.06 -0.76
C PHE A 44 -11.61 -1.71 -1.27
N ILE A 45 -10.69 -0.76 -1.51
CA ILE A 45 -10.97 0.61 -1.97
C ILE A 45 -10.31 0.81 -3.35
N SER A 46 -10.78 1.77 -4.15
CA SER A 46 -10.11 2.11 -5.40
C SER A 46 -8.72 2.68 -5.17
N ASN A 47 -7.77 2.34 -6.05
CA ASN A 47 -6.37 2.79 -5.99
C ASN A 47 -6.24 4.30 -5.75
N THR A 48 -7.05 5.11 -6.46
CA THR A 48 -7.04 6.56 -6.34
C THR A 48 -7.48 7.03 -4.96
N ALA A 49 -8.54 6.45 -4.40
CA ALA A 49 -9.02 6.83 -3.08
C ALA A 49 -8.03 6.39 -1.99
N THR A 50 -7.45 5.19 -2.10
CA THR A 50 -6.39 4.75 -1.18
C THR A 50 -5.16 5.65 -1.22
N ALA A 51 -4.71 6.08 -2.41
CA ALA A 51 -3.59 6.99 -2.53
C ALA A 51 -3.87 8.36 -1.87
N VAL A 52 -5.06 8.93 -2.08
CA VAL A 52 -5.46 10.21 -1.47
C VAL A 52 -5.55 10.11 0.05
N LEU A 53 -6.00 8.97 0.59
CA LEU A 53 -6.07 8.73 2.03
C LEU A 53 -4.69 8.53 2.66
N MET A 54 -3.82 7.74 2.03
CA MET A 54 -2.51 7.35 2.59
C MET A 54 -1.42 8.41 2.39
N ALA A 55 -1.54 9.28 1.37
CA ALA A 55 -0.56 10.34 1.11
C ALA A 55 -0.29 11.28 2.30
N PRO A 56 -1.31 11.90 2.95
CA PRO A 56 -1.06 12.79 4.10
C PRO A 56 -0.47 12.03 5.30
N ILE A 57 -0.84 10.77 5.47
CA ILE A 57 -0.33 9.89 6.53
C ILE A 57 1.16 9.63 6.32
N ALA A 58 1.54 9.21 5.10
CA ALA A 58 2.92 8.93 4.74
C ALA A 58 3.81 10.18 4.83
N PHE A 59 3.28 11.35 4.44
CA PHE A 59 3.97 12.63 4.57
C PHE A 59 4.23 12.99 6.03
N SER A 60 3.20 12.91 6.88
CA SER A 60 3.33 13.18 8.32
C SER A 60 4.28 12.19 9.01
N ALA A 61 4.21 10.91 8.63
CA ALA A 61 5.09 9.87 9.16
C ALA A 61 6.56 10.16 8.84
N ALA A 62 6.87 10.56 7.60
CA ALA A 62 8.23 10.93 7.19
C ALA A 62 8.75 12.17 7.94
N GLN A 63 7.90 13.19 8.13
CA GLN A 63 8.28 14.38 8.90
C GLN A 63 8.57 14.06 10.37
N GLN A 64 7.80 13.17 10.99
CA GLN A 64 7.99 12.78 12.40
C GLN A 64 9.35 12.10 12.63
N ILE A 65 9.84 11.33 11.66
CA ILE A 65 11.15 10.66 11.75
C ILE A 65 12.29 11.48 11.11
N GLY A 66 11.99 12.69 10.61
CA GLY A 66 12.98 13.60 10.05
C GLY A 66 13.62 13.14 8.73
N VAL A 67 12.92 12.33 7.93
CA VAL A 67 13.44 11.81 6.65
C VAL A 67 12.71 12.40 5.45
N SER A 68 13.30 12.22 4.26
CA SER A 68 12.69 12.62 2.99
C SER A 68 11.28 12.02 2.79
N PRO A 69 10.23 12.83 2.60
CA PRO A 69 8.87 12.35 2.39
C PRO A 69 8.68 11.66 1.03
N TYR A 70 9.59 11.87 0.07
CA TYR A 70 9.47 11.29 -1.27
C TYR A 70 9.43 9.76 -1.25
N SER A 71 10.31 9.10 -0.50
CA SER A 71 10.37 7.63 -0.43
C SER A 71 9.06 7.04 0.08
N PHE A 72 8.43 7.71 1.06
CA PHE A 72 7.16 7.30 1.64
C PHE A 72 5.97 7.55 0.70
N MET A 73 5.95 8.69 0.01
CA MET A 73 4.90 9.01 -0.97
C MET A 73 4.95 8.06 -2.18
N PHE A 74 6.16 7.69 -2.64
CA PHE A 74 6.32 6.68 -3.68
C PHE A 74 5.90 5.29 -3.19
N ALA A 75 6.21 4.94 -1.94
CA ALA A 75 5.73 3.69 -1.35
C ALA A 75 4.20 3.61 -1.35
N VAL A 76 3.50 4.70 -1.03
CA VAL A 76 2.03 4.79 -1.12
C VAL A 76 1.56 4.66 -2.57
N THR A 77 2.17 5.40 -3.49
CA THR A 77 1.73 5.40 -4.90
C THR A 77 1.88 4.00 -5.52
N LEU A 78 2.99 3.32 -5.24
CA LEU A 78 3.24 1.96 -5.69
C LEU A 78 2.32 0.96 -4.98
N GLY A 79 2.19 1.04 -3.66
CA GLY A 79 1.31 0.16 -2.89
C GLY A 79 -0.16 0.25 -3.32
N ALA A 80 -0.64 1.46 -3.63
CA ALA A 80 -1.98 1.68 -4.15
C ALA A 80 -2.14 1.18 -5.60
N SER A 81 -1.10 1.28 -6.43
CA SER A 81 -1.18 0.86 -7.85
C SER A 81 -1.02 -0.65 -8.04
N MET A 82 -0.29 -1.32 -7.15
CA MET A 82 0.14 -2.71 -7.30
C MET A 82 -0.83 -3.70 -6.65
N CYS A 83 -2.14 -3.53 -6.89
CA CYS A 83 -3.16 -4.48 -6.42
C CYS A 83 -3.33 -5.65 -7.40
N PHE A 84 -2.54 -6.70 -7.21
CA PHE A 84 -2.61 -7.91 -8.03
C PHE A 84 -3.51 -8.99 -7.44
N ALA A 85 -3.72 -8.97 -6.12
CA ALA A 85 -4.47 -10.00 -5.40
C ALA A 85 -6.00 -9.86 -5.50
N SER A 86 -6.54 -8.71 -5.93
CA SER A 86 -7.99 -8.49 -6.05
C SER A 86 -8.40 -8.26 -7.52
N PRO A 87 -9.26 -9.10 -8.10
CA PRO A 87 -9.75 -8.94 -9.46
C PRO A 87 -10.75 -7.78 -9.59
N PHE A 88 -11.31 -7.30 -8.49
CA PHE A 88 -12.23 -6.15 -8.46
C PHE A 88 -11.51 -4.81 -8.36
N SER A 89 -10.22 -4.81 -8.02
CA SER A 89 -9.47 -3.58 -7.78
C SER A 89 -9.13 -2.83 -9.08
N THR A 90 -8.97 -3.54 -10.20
CA THR A 90 -8.70 -2.91 -11.51
C THR A 90 -9.60 -3.47 -12.62
N PRO A 91 -10.19 -2.61 -13.48
CA PRO A 91 -11.02 -3.05 -14.61
C PRO A 91 -10.37 -4.11 -15.54
N PRO A 92 -9.05 -4.06 -15.81
CA PRO A 92 -8.38 -5.10 -16.59
C PRO A 92 -8.43 -6.49 -15.94
N ASN A 93 -8.22 -6.58 -14.63
CA ASN A 93 -8.26 -7.87 -13.93
C ASN A 93 -9.67 -8.48 -13.96
N ALA A 94 -10.71 -7.66 -13.81
CA ALA A 94 -12.10 -8.10 -13.92
C ALA A 94 -12.44 -8.62 -15.33
N LEU A 95 -11.93 -7.97 -16.38
CA LEU A 95 -12.13 -8.40 -17.77
C LEU A 95 -11.46 -9.74 -18.06
N VAL A 96 -10.20 -9.92 -17.61
CA VAL A 96 -9.44 -11.16 -17.80
C VAL A 96 -10.02 -12.30 -16.98
N MET A 97 -10.50 -12.05 -15.77
CA MET A 97 -11.15 -13.07 -14.93
C MET A 97 -12.34 -13.71 -15.66
N LYS A 98 -13.20 -12.90 -16.28
CA LYS A 98 -14.36 -13.38 -17.04
C LYS A 98 -13.98 -14.07 -18.35
N ALA A 99 -13.00 -13.55 -19.08
CA ALA A 99 -12.56 -14.11 -20.36
C ALA A 99 -11.75 -15.41 -20.19
N GLY A 100 -10.92 -15.48 -19.15
CA GLY A 100 -10.03 -16.62 -18.85
C GLY A 100 -10.62 -17.69 -17.95
N ARG A 101 -11.88 -17.53 -17.48
CA ARG A 101 -12.55 -18.43 -16.53
C ARG A 101 -11.79 -18.62 -15.21
N TYR A 102 -11.03 -17.60 -14.79
CA TYR A 102 -10.31 -17.60 -13.52
C TYR A 102 -11.24 -17.35 -12.35
N THR A 103 -10.92 -17.95 -11.21
CA THR A 103 -11.61 -17.74 -9.93
C THR A 103 -10.93 -16.64 -9.11
N PHE A 104 -11.63 -16.07 -8.13
CA PHE A 104 -11.04 -15.06 -7.23
C PHE A 104 -9.79 -15.59 -6.51
N MET A 105 -9.79 -16.87 -6.13
CA MET A 105 -8.67 -17.50 -5.45
C MET A 105 -7.44 -17.63 -6.35
N ASP A 106 -7.59 -17.77 -7.66
CA ASP A 106 -6.44 -17.81 -8.59
C ASP A 106 -5.67 -16.48 -8.57
N TYR A 107 -6.39 -15.35 -8.47
CA TYR A 107 -5.80 -14.03 -8.34
C TYR A 107 -5.12 -13.83 -6.98
N VAL A 108 -5.72 -14.30 -5.88
CA VAL A 108 -5.10 -14.20 -4.55
C VAL A 108 -3.82 -15.04 -4.49
N TYR A 109 -3.85 -16.27 -5.00
CA TYR A 109 -2.71 -17.19 -4.97
C TYR A 109 -1.49 -16.68 -5.74
N VAL A 110 -1.69 -16.01 -6.87
CA VAL A 110 -0.59 -15.47 -7.69
C VAL A 110 -0.25 -14.04 -7.32
N GLY A 111 -1.26 -13.22 -7.06
CA GLY A 111 -1.11 -11.79 -6.79
C GLY A 111 -0.51 -11.48 -5.43
N LEU A 112 -0.87 -12.23 -4.37
CA LEU A 112 -0.39 -11.97 -3.02
C LEU A 112 1.12 -12.23 -2.86
N PRO A 113 1.69 -13.36 -3.35
CA PRO A 113 3.15 -13.55 -3.35
C PRO A 113 3.88 -12.49 -4.15
N LEU A 114 3.36 -12.13 -5.33
CA LEU A 114 3.96 -11.10 -6.18
C LEU A 114 3.98 -9.74 -5.46
N GLN A 115 2.91 -9.39 -4.77
CA GLN A 115 2.78 -8.14 -4.04
C GLN A 115 3.74 -8.05 -2.85
N ILE A 116 3.99 -9.18 -2.16
CA ILE A 116 5.01 -9.28 -1.11
C ILE A 116 6.41 -9.09 -1.68
N ILE A 117 6.75 -9.80 -2.77
CA ILE A 117 8.07 -9.70 -3.42
C ILE A 117 8.35 -8.26 -3.83
N ILE A 118 7.38 -7.62 -4.48
CA ILE A 118 7.50 -6.23 -4.90
C ILE A 118 7.63 -5.30 -3.70
N GLY A 119 6.87 -5.52 -2.63
CA GLY A 119 6.97 -4.73 -1.40
C GLY A 119 8.35 -4.81 -0.76
N ILE A 120 8.94 -6.00 -0.72
CA ILE A 120 10.31 -6.19 -0.24
C ILE A 120 11.29 -5.43 -1.14
N VAL A 121 11.22 -5.64 -2.46
CA VAL A 121 12.10 -4.96 -3.42
C VAL A 121 12.00 -3.44 -3.30
N MET A 122 10.78 -2.90 -3.26
CA MET A 122 10.55 -1.45 -3.15
C MET A 122 11.01 -0.89 -1.81
N THR A 123 10.95 -1.67 -0.73
CA THR A 123 11.48 -1.25 0.58
C THR A 123 12.99 -1.00 0.54
N PHE A 124 13.73 -1.73 -0.31
CA PHE A 124 15.18 -1.52 -0.49
C PHE A 124 15.52 -0.54 -1.62
N VAL A 125 14.74 -0.51 -2.69
CA VAL A 125 14.98 0.34 -3.86
C VAL A 125 14.57 1.79 -3.62
N LEU A 126 13.45 2.05 -2.93
CA LEU A 126 12.98 3.42 -2.70
C LEU A 126 13.96 4.26 -1.88
N PRO A 127 14.60 3.75 -0.80
CA PRO A 127 15.63 4.49 -0.08
C PRO A 127 16.93 4.68 -0.88
N LEU A 128 17.19 3.83 -1.89
CA LEU A 128 18.33 3.96 -2.79
C LEU A 128 18.11 5.08 -3.82
N LEU A 129 16.88 5.19 -4.35
CA LEU A 129 16.50 6.24 -5.31
C LEU A 129 16.19 7.57 -4.63
N PHE A 130 15.58 7.51 -3.44
CA PHE A 130 15.23 8.65 -2.61
C PHE A 130 15.86 8.45 -1.22
N PRO A 131 17.11 8.90 -1.04
CA PRO A 131 17.81 8.82 0.23
C PRO A 131 17.00 9.48 1.35
N PHE A 132 17.07 8.89 2.54
CA PHE A 132 16.38 9.41 3.71
C PHE A 132 17.01 10.70 4.26
N ALA A 133 18.25 11.01 3.86
CA ALA A 133 19.03 12.21 4.22
C ALA A 133 19.65 12.85 2.97
#